data_AF-A0A399NQ54-F1
#
_entry.id   AF-A0A399NQ54-F1
#
_cell.length_a   1.000
_cell.length_b   1.000
_cell.length_c   1.000
_cell.angle_alpha   90.00
_cell.angle_beta   90.00
_cell.angle_gamma   90.00
#
_symmetry.space_group_name_H-M   'P 1'
#
loop_
_entity.id
_entity.type
_entity.pdbx_description
1 polymer ?
#
loop_
_entity_poly.entity_id
_entity_poly.type
_entity_poly.pdbx_seq_one_letter_code
_entity_poly.pdbx_strand_id
1 'polypeptide(L)'
;LRRTALLDVARGTRGPDDAPQLSVGSARELASLFASLVHGEVVDEETSTRVVGWLALNTDRSMVAASFGLDAPVGRGGEHGMALVDCTGVDAGVRA
;
A
#
# COMPACT_ATOMS: atom_id res chain seq x y z
N LEU A 1 -6.59 2.47 13.87
CA LEU A 1 -6.98 3.37 12.75
C LEU A 1 -8.35 3.95 13.07
N ARG A 2 -8.57 5.26 12.90
CA ARG A 2 -9.83 5.94 13.26
C ARG A 2 -10.47 6.68 12.09
N ARG A 3 -9.67 7.09 11.10
CA ARG A 3 -10.11 7.81 9.89
C ARG A 3 -9.81 7.03 8.61
N THR A 4 -9.38 5.79 8.75
CA THR A 4 -9.22 4.85 7.65
C THR A 4 -10.30 3.78 7.78
N ALA A 5 -11.05 3.55 6.70
CA ALA A 5 -12.12 2.57 6.66
C ALA A 5 -12.35 2.05 5.24
N LEU A 6 -12.74 0.78 5.15
CA LEU A 6 -13.32 0.21 3.94
C LEU A 6 -14.81 0.57 3.93
N LEU A 7 -15.26 1.23 2.87
CA LEU A 7 -16.64 1.72 2.74
C LEU A 7 -17.51 0.74 1.94
N ASP A 8 -16.88 -0.02 1.05
CA ASP A 8 -17.55 -0.90 0.10
C ASP A 8 -16.59 -2.01 -0.37
N VAL A 9 -17.01 -2.81 -1.36
CA VAL A 9 -16.20 -3.83 -2.01
C VAL A 9 -15.61 -3.34 -3.34
N ALA A 10 -14.62 -4.08 -3.85
CA ALA A 10 -14.08 -3.84 -5.18
C ALA A 10 -15.14 -4.16 -6.25
N ARG A 11 -15.45 -3.19 -7.11
CA ARG A 11 -16.48 -3.30 -8.14
C ARG A 11 -15.92 -2.93 -9.50
N GLY A 12 -16.35 -3.64 -10.53
CA GLY A 12 -16.05 -3.26 -11.92
C GLY A 12 -16.88 -2.07 -12.40
N THR A 13 -18.05 -1.83 -11.79
CA THR A 13 -18.93 -0.69 -12.12
C THR A 13 -19.63 -0.22 -10.85
N ARG A 14 -19.78 1.09 -10.69
CA ARG A 14 -20.51 1.71 -9.57
C ARG A 14 -21.80 2.35 -10.05
N GLY A 15 -22.91 2.00 -9.41
CA GLY A 15 -24.22 2.62 -9.61
C GLY A 15 -24.46 3.79 -8.63
N PRO A 16 -25.61 4.46 -8.76
CA PRO A 16 -25.96 5.60 -7.90
C PRO A 16 -26.04 5.29 -6.40
N ASP A 17 -26.34 4.03 -6.05
CA ASP A 17 -26.50 3.58 -4.66
C ASP A 17 -25.20 2.98 -4.07
N ASP A 18 -24.15 2.82 -4.88
CA ASP A 18 -22.86 2.32 -4.41
C ASP A 18 -22.06 3.44 -3.73
N ALA A 19 -21.20 3.09 -2.78
CA ALA A 19 -20.31 4.08 -2.17
C ALA A 19 -19.44 4.74 -3.26
N PRO A 20 -19.17 6.07 -3.19
CA PRO A 20 -18.42 6.77 -4.23
C PRO A 20 -16.98 6.26 -4.43
N GLN A 21 -16.39 5.70 -3.37
CA GLN A 21 -15.03 5.17 -3.35
C GLN A 21 -14.98 3.91 -2.48
N LEU A 22 -14.05 3.00 -2.80
CA LEU A 22 -13.88 1.73 -2.10
C LEU A 22 -13.57 1.92 -0.61
N SER A 23 -12.67 2.84 -0.32
CA SER A 23 -12.13 3.10 1.01
C SER A 23 -11.74 4.56 1.15
N VAL A 24 -11.64 5.01 2.40
CA VAL A 24 -11.04 6.30 2.77
C VAL A 24 -9.85 6.05 3.67
N GLY A 25 -8.85 6.93 3.62
CA GLY A 25 -7.64 6.79 4.40
C GLY A 25 -7.05 8.12 4.85
N SER A 26 -6.42 8.10 6.02
CA SER A 26 -5.56 9.20 6.49
C SER A 26 -4.11 8.84 6.23
N ALA A 27 -3.38 9.68 5.47
CA ALA A 27 -1.95 9.47 5.18
C ALA A 27 -1.12 9.20 6.45
N ARG A 28 -1.39 9.95 7.53
CA ARG A 28 -0.75 9.71 8.85
C ARG A 28 -1.04 8.31 9.41
N GLU A 29 -2.27 7.83 9.27
CA GLU A 29 -2.66 6.54 9.85
C GLU A 29 -2.09 5.38 9.05
N LEU A 30 -2.06 5.51 7.72
CA LEU A 30 -1.42 4.53 6.84
C LEU A 30 0.11 4.50 7.04
N ALA A 31 0.77 5.65 7.14
CA ALA A 31 2.21 5.71 7.43
C ALA A 31 2.54 5.05 8.78
N SER A 32 1.75 5.31 9.82
CA SER A 32 1.92 4.65 11.13
C SER A 32 1.67 3.13 11.04
N LEU A 33 0.70 2.68 10.24
CA LEU A 33 0.47 1.25 10.02
C LEU A 33 1.69 0.58 9.36
N PHE A 34 2.27 1.18 8.34
CA PHE A 34 3.48 0.66 7.70
C PHE A 34 4.66 0.61 8.68
N ALA A 35 4.82 1.63 9.53
CA ALA A 35 5.83 1.61 10.58
C ALA A 35 5.62 0.41 11.53
N SER A 36 4.42 0.23 12.07
CA SER A 36 4.10 -0.90 12.96
C SER A 36 4.24 -2.27 12.29
N LEU A 37 3.90 -2.40 10.99
CA LEU A 37 4.13 -3.63 10.22
C LEU A 37 5.61 -3.99 10.15
N VAL A 38 6.48 -3.02 9.83
CA VAL A 38 7.93 -3.24 9.76
C VAL A 38 8.54 -3.56 11.12
N HIS A 39 7.92 -3.11 12.22
CA HIS A 39 8.35 -3.39 13.59
C HIS A 39 7.76 -4.69 14.18
N GLY A 40 6.93 -5.42 13.44
CA GLY A 40 6.34 -6.68 13.92
C GLY A 40 5.15 -6.51 14.86
N GLU A 41 4.51 -5.34 14.89
CA GLU A 41 3.54 -4.95 15.92
C GLU A 41 2.07 -5.18 15.52
N VAL A 42 1.80 -5.57 14.27
CA VAL A 42 0.43 -5.75 13.77
C VAL A 42 0.02 -7.21 13.86
N VAL A 43 -0.96 -7.50 14.71
CA VAL A 43 -1.42 -8.86 15.05
C VAL A 43 -0.35 -9.64 15.82
N ASP A 44 0.75 -10.00 15.17
CA ASP A 44 1.95 -10.63 15.74
C ASP A 44 3.15 -10.46 14.76
N GLU A 45 4.35 -10.85 15.21
CA GLU A 45 5.59 -10.73 14.43
C GLU A 45 5.57 -11.56 13.13
N GLU A 46 5.01 -12.78 13.18
CA GLU A 46 4.95 -13.69 12.03
C GLU A 46 4.03 -13.11 10.93
N THR A 47 2.86 -12.65 11.34
CA THR A 47 1.84 -12.04 10.47
C THR A 47 2.37 -10.75 9.87
N SER A 48 2.99 -9.90 10.68
CA SER A 48 3.62 -8.66 10.22
C SER A 48 4.71 -8.94 9.18
N THR A 49 5.62 -9.89 9.47
CA THR A 49 6.69 -10.29 8.55
C THR A 49 6.14 -10.81 7.22
N ARG A 50 5.07 -11.62 7.27
CA ARG A 50 4.40 -12.14 6.07
C ARG A 50 3.78 -11.02 5.23
N VAL A 51 3.10 -10.06 5.86
CA VAL A 51 2.48 -8.92 5.18
C VAL A 51 3.54 -8.00 4.57
N VAL A 52 4.61 -7.69 5.30
CA VAL A 52 5.77 -6.93 4.77
C VAL A 52 6.37 -7.64 3.57
N GLY A 53 6.51 -8.97 3.64
CA GLY A 53 6.98 -9.78 2.51
C GLY A 53 6.09 -9.67 1.27
N TRP A 54 4.77 -9.57 1.41
CA TRP A 54 3.86 -9.35 0.28
C TRP A 54 3.97 -7.93 -0.28
N LEU A 55 4.00 -6.92 0.59
CA LEU A 55 4.11 -5.52 0.20
C LEU A 55 5.44 -5.23 -0.51
N ALA A 56 6.52 -5.89 -0.11
CA ALA A 56 7.83 -5.78 -0.78
C ALA A 56 7.85 -6.36 -2.21
N LEU A 57 6.81 -7.10 -2.62
CA LEU A 57 6.68 -7.68 -3.96
C LEU A 57 5.81 -6.81 -4.90
N ASN A 58 5.42 -5.61 -4.47
CA ASN A 58 4.61 -4.73 -5.29
C ASN A 58 5.30 -4.41 -6.63
N THR A 59 4.59 -4.69 -7.73
CA THR A 59 5.14 -4.57 -9.10
C THR A 59 4.83 -3.23 -9.75
N ASP A 60 3.88 -2.46 -9.20
CA ASP A 60 3.61 -1.12 -9.68
C ASP A 60 4.70 -0.15 -9.17
N ARG A 61 5.58 0.26 -10.09
CA ARG A 61 6.69 1.17 -9.80
C ARG A 61 6.39 2.62 -10.18
N SER A 62 5.14 2.95 -10.52
CA SER A 62 4.79 4.27 -11.10
C SER A 62 4.70 5.41 -10.08
N MET A 63 4.77 5.13 -8.77
CA MET A 63 4.59 6.11 -7.70
C MET A 63 5.84 6.31 -6.84
N VAL A 64 5.80 6.02 -5.52
CA VAL A 64 6.90 6.30 -4.58
C VAL A 64 8.22 5.72 -5.12
N ALA A 65 8.17 4.49 -5.57
CA ALA A 65 9.15 3.79 -6.39
C ALA A 65 9.96 4.65 -7.39
N ALA A 66 9.27 5.28 -8.34
CA ALA A 66 9.89 6.05 -9.42
C ALA A 66 10.64 7.28 -8.88
N SER A 67 10.20 7.85 -7.76
CA SER A 67 10.87 8.98 -7.11
C SER A 67 12.24 8.62 -6.56
N PHE A 68 12.52 7.34 -6.35
CA PHE A 68 13.79 6.80 -5.87
C PHE A 68 14.61 6.09 -6.97
N GLY A 69 14.21 6.18 -8.24
CA GLY A 69 14.89 5.48 -9.35
C GLY A 69 14.80 3.96 -9.27
N LEU A 70 13.76 3.44 -8.62
CA LEU A 70 13.53 2.00 -8.41
C LEU A 70 12.58 1.41 -9.49
N ASP A 71 12.60 1.97 -10.68
CA ASP A 71 11.65 1.77 -11.79
C ASP A 71 12.11 0.76 -12.85
N ALA A 72 13.35 0.28 -12.79
CA ALA A 72 13.83 -0.86 -13.56
C ALA A 72 13.40 -2.20 -12.93
N PRO A 73 13.16 -3.28 -13.70
CA PRO A 73 12.87 -4.61 -13.14
C PRO A 73 14.11 -5.19 -12.45
N VAL A 74 14.24 -4.91 -11.16
CA VAL A 74 15.36 -5.36 -10.35
C VAL A 74 15.11 -6.78 -9.85
N GLY A 75 16.09 -7.65 -10.02
CA GLY A 75 16.15 -8.92 -9.30
C GLY A 75 16.25 -8.72 -7.78
N ARG A 76 16.09 -9.82 -7.03
CA ARG A 76 16.23 -9.84 -5.55
C ARG A 76 17.53 -9.17 -5.10
N GLY A 77 17.42 -8.01 -4.44
CA GLY A 77 18.55 -7.24 -3.93
C GLY A 77 18.25 -5.76 -3.70
N GLY A 78 17.22 -5.23 -4.40
CA GLY A 78 16.89 -3.80 -4.38
C GLY A 78 17.94 -2.98 -5.14
N GLU A 79 17.51 -1.97 -5.89
CA GLU A 79 18.46 -0.98 -6.41
C GLU A 79 18.98 -0.18 -5.21
N HIS A 80 20.28 0.13 -5.22
CA HIS A 80 20.91 0.97 -4.20
C HIS A 80 20.89 0.43 -2.75
N GLY A 81 20.66 -0.86 -2.54
CA GLY A 81 20.62 -1.47 -1.20
C GLY A 81 19.41 -1.02 -0.36
N MET A 82 18.38 -0.50 -1.01
CA MET A 82 17.14 -0.08 -0.37
C MET A 82 16.07 -1.17 -0.54
N ALA A 83 15.35 -1.45 0.55
CA ALA A 83 14.11 -2.21 0.49
C ALA A 83 12.94 -1.22 0.47
N LEU A 84 12.00 -1.42 -0.45
CA LEU A 84 10.75 -0.68 -0.49
C LEU A 84 9.60 -1.61 -0.11
N VAL A 85 8.77 -1.13 0.81
CA VAL A 85 7.54 -1.78 1.25
C VAL A 85 6.44 -0.77 0.97
N ASP A 86 5.66 -1.00 -0.09
CA ASP A 86 4.61 -0.07 -0.52
C ASP A 86 3.36 -0.81 -1.03
N CYS A 87 2.30 -0.05 -1.23
CA CYS A 87 1.08 -0.49 -1.90
C CYS A 87 0.56 0.70 -2.68
N THR A 88 0.20 0.47 -3.93
CA THR A 88 -0.29 1.52 -4.83
C THR A 88 -1.81 1.49 -4.95
N GLY A 89 -2.43 2.66 -5.09
CA GLY A 89 -3.85 2.81 -5.35
C GLY A 89 -4.13 3.94 -6.33
N VAL A 90 -4.96 3.68 -7.34
CA VAL A 90 -5.41 4.68 -8.32
C VAL A 90 -6.90 4.55 -8.52
N ASP A 91 -7.60 5.68 -8.50
CA ASP A 91 -9.00 5.81 -8.89
C ASP A 91 -9.22 7.19 -9.54
N ALA A 92 -10.43 7.48 -10.00
CA ALA A 92 -10.79 8.76 -10.60
C ALA A 92 -10.45 9.93 -9.65
N GLY A 93 -9.45 10.73 -10.01
CA GLY A 93 -9.01 11.89 -9.25
C GLY A 93 -8.17 11.57 -8.01
N VAL A 94 -7.80 10.32 -7.77
CA VAL A 94 -7.01 9.89 -6.60
C VAL A 94 -5.80 9.05 -7.03
N ARG A 95 -4.65 9.36 -6.45
CA ARG A 95 -3.43 8.54 -6.50
C ARG A 95 -2.86 8.45 -5.10
N ALA A 96 -2.61 7.25 -4.62
CA ALA A 96 -2.17 6.96 -3.25
C ALA A 96 -1.08 5.90 -3.25
#